data_AF-A0A4U9I2Q6-F1
#
_entry.id   AF-A0A4U9I2Q6-F1
#
_cell.length_a   1.000
_cell.length_b   1.000
_cell.length_c   1.000
_cell.angle_alpha   90.00
_cell.angle_beta   90.00
_cell.angle_gamma   90.00
#
_symmetry.space_group_name_H-M   'P 1'
#
loop_
_entity.id
_entity.type
_entity.pdbx_description
1 polymer ?
#
loop_
_entity_poly.entity_id
_entity_poly.type
_entity_poly.pdbx_seq_one_letter_code
_entity_poly.pdbx_strand_id
1 'polypeptide(L)'
;MKVAFLSSYDPTSTGSWSGTPYYMLSALKRHNIDVKVLGPINSLTKPFLKAFKLFLKLFGINYDYSYSSILSYEYAFRFNKILKKYQMWISLSRRQALLK
;
A
#
# COMPACT_ATOMS: atom_id res chain seq x y z
N MET A 1 7.50 15.97 12.08
CA MET A 1 6.58 14.81 12.21
C MET A 1 6.99 13.75 11.19
N LYS A 2 6.94 12.46 11.54
CA LYS A 2 7.23 11.35 10.61
C LYS A 2 5.94 10.62 10.26
N VAL A 3 5.67 10.39 8.98
CA VAL A 3 4.44 9.76 8.49
C VAL A 3 4.78 8.57 7.61
N ALA A 4 4.15 7.43 7.86
CA ALA A 4 4.16 6.29 6.95
C ALA A 4 3.00 6.44 5.96
N PHE A 5 3.30 6.48 4.66
CA PHE A 5 2.31 6.56 3.60
C PHE A 5 2.11 5.18 2.97
N LEU A 6 0.98 4.54 3.29
CA LEU A 6 0.64 3.21 2.80
C LEU A 6 -0.16 3.34 1.49
N SER A 7 0.23 2.60 0.46
CA SER A 7 -0.52 2.55 -0.79
C SER A 7 -0.41 1.18 -1.47
N SER A 8 -1.55 0.69 -1.98
CA SER A 8 -1.63 -0.50 -2.83
C SER A 8 -1.26 -0.18 -4.29
N TYR A 9 -1.31 1.09 -4.68
CA TYR A 9 -0.90 1.59 -5.99
C TYR A 9 0.47 2.25 -5.89
N ASP A 10 1.10 2.52 -7.04
CA ASP A 10 2.36 3.27 -7.05
C ASP A 10 2.08 4.76 -6.78
N PRO A 11 2.47 5.30 -5.62
CA PRO A 11 2.19 6.69 -5.28
C PRO A 11 3.19 7.67 -5.91
N THR A 12 4.13 7.19 -6.70
CA THR A 12 5.06 8.02 -7.48
C THR A 12 4.60 8.21 -8.92
N SER A 13 3.57 7.49 -9.35
CA SER A 13 3.02 7.54 -10.70
C SER A 13 1.67 8.26 -10.74
N THR A 14 1.54 9.25 -11.63
CA THR A 14 0.28 9.96 -11.91
C THR A 14 -0.73 9.08 -12.65
N GLY A 15 -0.29 8.00 -13.32
CA GLY A 15 -1.17 7.06 -14.01
C GLY A 15 -1.85 6.05 -13.09
N SER A 16 -1.46 5.98 -11.82
CA SER A 16 -2.03 5.06 -10.84
C SER A 16 -3.26 5.65 -10.15
N TRP A 17 -4.41 4.97 -10.25
CA TRP A 17 -5.67 5.33 -9.59
C TRP A 17 -6.01 6.83 -9.70
N SER A 18 -6.08 7.32 -10.94
CA SER A 18 -6.36 8.72 -11.30
C SER A 18 -5.36 9.75 -10.74
N GLY A 19 -4.19 9.31 -10.26
CA GLY A 19 -3.16 10.17 -9.68
C GLY A 19 -3.43 10.58 -8.24
N THR A 20 -4.51 10.11 -7.61
CA THR A 20 -4.85 10.46 -6.22
C THR A 20 -3.71 10.18 -5.24
N PRO A 21 -3.06 8.99 -5.25
CA PRO A 21 -1.96 8.70 -4.32
C PRO A 21 -0.75 9.62 -4.54
N TYR A 22 -0.50 9.99 -5.80
CA TYR A 22 0.56 10.90 -6.19
C TYR A 22 0.32 12.31 -5.65
N TYR A 23 -0.88 12.86 -5.82
CA TYR A 23 -1.20 14.20 -5.34
C TYR A 23 -1.21 14.26 -3.81
N MET A 24 -1.72 13.22 -3.13
CA MET A 24 -1.65 13.12 -1.67
C MET A 24 -0.20 13.10 -1.17
N LEU A 25 0.65 12.26 -1.75
CA LEU A 25 2.07 12.17 -1.38
C LEU A 25 2.79 13.51 -1.65
N SER A 26 2.50 14.14 -2.78
CA SER A 26 3.08 15.43 -3.16
C SER A 26 2.69 16.54 -2.20
N ALA A 27 1.42 16.61 -1.78
CA ALA A 27 0.96 17.57 -0.78
C ALA A 27 1.69 17.40 0.55
N LEU A 28 1.83 16.17 1.05
CA LEU A 28 2.57 15.91 2.29
C LEU A 28 4.05 16.34 2.20
N LYS A 29 4.71 16.03 1.07
CA LYS A 29 6.10 16.44 0.83
C LYS A 29 6.27 17.96 0.76
N ARG A 30 5.32 18.70 0.17
CA ARG A 30 5.35 20.16 0.10
C ARG A 30 5.33 20.83 1.47
N HIS A 31 4.71 20.20 2.46
CA HIS A 31 4.69 20.67 3.85
C HIS A 31 5.91 20.23 4.67
N ASN A 32 7.00 19.79 4.02
CA ASN A 32 8.25 19.37 4.65
C ASN A 32 8.05 18.27 5.72
N ILE A 33 7.04 17.41 5.51
CA ILE A 33 6.77 16.24 6.35
C ILE A 33 7.72 15.12 5.91
N ASP A 34 8.39 14.47 6.86
CA ASP A 34 9.19 13.28 6.61
C ASP A 34 8.25 12.09 6.32
N VAL A 35 8.01 11.85 5.03
CA VAL A 35 7.10 10.80 4.56
C VAL A 35 7.89 9.59 4.09
N LYS A 36 7.66 8.46 4.74
CA LYS A 36 8.14 7.16 4.27
C LYS A 36 7.05 6.43 3.50
N VAL A 37 7.26 6.23 2.21
CA VAL A 37 6.36 5.45 1.35
C VAL A 37 6.53 3.96 1.64
N LEU A 38 5.43 3.28 1.94
CA LEU A 38 5.34 1.85 2.18
C LEU A 38 4.46 1.21 1.10
N GLY A 39 4.93 1.19 -0.14
CA GLY A 39 4.22 0.67 -1.32
C GLY A 39 5.00 0.98 -2.60
N PRO A 40 4.55 0.52 -3.79
CA PRO A 40 3.35 -0.28 -4.05
C PRO A 40 3.48 -1.73 -3.54
N ILE A 41 2.33 -2.38 -3.30
CA ILE A 41 2.29 -3.80 -2.95
C ILE A 41 1.89 -4.64 -4.15
N ASN A 42 2.81 -5.49 -4.60
CA ASN A 42 2.51 -6.54 -5.57
C ASN A 42 1.65 -7.62 -4.89
N SER A 43 0.36 -7.65 -5.23
CA SER A 43 -0.58 -8.67 -4.80
C SER A 43 -0.56 -9.84 -5.78
N LEU A 44 -0.44 -11.07 -5.24
CA LEU A 44 -0.53 -12.30 -6.03
C LEU A 44 -1.99 -12.69 -6.28
N THR A 45 -2.92 -12.25 -5.42
CA THR A 45 -4.35 -12.53 -5.59
C THR A 45 -5.00 -11.65 -6.65
N LYS A 46 -4.49 -10.43 -6.88
CA LYS A 46 -5.00 -9.47 -7.87
C LYS A 46 -5.10 -10.05 -9.30
N PRO A 47 -4.08 -10.69 -9.90
CA PRO A 47 -4.21 -11.29 -11.22
C PRO A 47 -5.23 -12.44 -11.25
N PHE A 48 -5.28 -13.27 -10.21
CA PHE A 48 -6.27 -14.36 -10.09
C PHE A 48 -7.70 -13.81 -10.05
N LEU A 49 -7.95 -12.80 -9.22
CA LEU A 49 -9.27 -12.17 -9.12
C LEU A 49 -9.67 -11.44 -10.41
N LYS A 50 -8.70 -10.91 -11.16
CA LYS A 50 -8.94 -10.34 -12.48
C LYS A 50 -9.38 -11.40 -13.49
N ALA A 51 -8.77 -12.59 -13.46
CA ALA A 51 -9.20 -13.72 -14.27
C ALA A 51 -10.59 -14.23 -13.84
N PHE A 52 -10.85 -14.31 -12.53
CA PHE A 52 -12.15 -14.69 -11.99
C PHE A 52 -13.26 -13.71 -12.39
N LYS A 53 -12.99 -12.40 -12.37
CA LYS A 53 -13.90 -11.39 -12.92
C LYS A 53 -14.23 -11.65 -14.39
N LEU A 54 -13.24 -12.00 -15.21
CA LEU A 54 -13.47 -12.29 -16.62
C LEU A 54 -14.35 -13.53 -16.80
N PHE A 55 -14.12 -14.57 -16.01
CA PHE A 55 -14.95 -15.77 -15.98
C PHE A 55 -16.40 -15.44 -15.59
N LEU A 56 -16.62 -14.69 -14.51
CA LEU A 56 -17.96 -14.28 -14.08
C LEU A 56 -18.69 -13.41 -15.11
N LYS A 57 -17.94 -12.59 -15.87
CA LYS A 57 -18.51 -11.80 -16.96
C LYS A 57 -19.12 -12.66 -18.06
N LEU A 58 -18.61 -13.89 -18.29
CA LEU A 58 -19.21 -14.84 -19.24
C LEU A 58 -20.62 -15.26 -18.82
N PHE A 59 -20.91 -15.23 -17.52
CA PHE A 59 -22.23 -15.50 -16.95
C PHE A 59 -23.06 -14.22 -16.74
N GLY A 60 -22.62 -13.06 -17.27
CA GLY A 60 -23.30 -11.77 -17.10
C GLY A 60 -23.12 -11.14 -15.72
N ILE A 61 -22.26 -11.68 -14.86
CA ILE A 61 -22.05 -11.18 -13.50
C ILE A 61 -20.93 -10.11 -13.50
N ASN A 62 -21.30 -8.88 -13.13
CA ASN A 62 -20.36 -7.78 -12.98
C ASN A 62 -19.72 -7.79 -11.59
N TYR A 63 -18.58 -8.46 -11.46
CA TYR A 63 -17.80 -8.50 -10.22
C TYR A 63 -16.72 -7.41 -10.17
N ASP A 64 -16.68 -6.65 -9.07
CA ASP A 64 -15.56 -5.74 -8.77
C ASP A 64 -14.63 -6.35 -7.72
N TYR A 65 -13.51 -6.90 -8.19
CA TYR A 65 -12.52 -7.52 -7.32
C TYR A 65 -11.76 -6.53 -6.43
N SER A 66 -11.83 -5.22 -6.72
CA SER A 66 -11.13 -4.18 -5.96
C SER A 66 -11.60 -4.14 -4.50
N TYR A 67 -12.85 -4.55 -4.25
CA TYR A 67 -13.48 -4.60 -2.93
C TYR A 67 -13.55 -6.01 -2.33
N SER A 68 -12.83 -6.97 -2.92
CA SER A 68 -12.86 -8.35 -2.42
C SER A 68 -12.20 -8.46 -1.03
N SER A 69 -12.85 -9.17 -0.10
CA SER A 69 -12.31 -9.40 1.25
C SER A 69 -10.97 -10.14 1.22
N ILE A 70 -10.77 -11.01 0.22
CA ILE A 70 -9.53 -11.76 0.00
C ILE A 70 -8.36 -10.80 -0.27
N LEU A 71 -8.56 -9.86 -1.20
CA LEU A 71 -7.54 -8.87 -1.54
C LEU A 71 -7.26 -7.92 -0.36
N SER A 72 -8.32 -7.49 0.34
CA SER A 72 -8.20 -6.69 1.56
C SER A 72 -7.39 -7.39 2.65
N TYR A 73 -7.61 -8.68 2.86
CA TYR A 73 -6.86 -9.48 3.83
C TYR A 73 -5.40 -9.66 3.42
N GLU A 74 -5.12 -9.90 2.13
CA GLU A 74 -3.74 -9.97 1.63
C GLU A 74 -3.00 -8.64 1.86
N TYR A 75 -3.64 -7.51 1.55
CA TYR A 75 -3.04 -6.20 1.82
C TYR A 75 -2.79 -5.98 3.30
N ALA A 76 -3.76 -6.27 4.17
CA ALA A 76 -3.59 -6.16 5.62
C ALA A 76 -2.41 -7.00 6.11
N PHE A 77 -2.30 -8.26 5.67
CA PHE A 77 -1.18 -9.14 6.02
C PHE A 77 0.17 -8.55 5.59
N ARG A 78 0.29 -8.10 4.34
CA ARG A 78 1.53 -7.56 3.79
C ARG A 78 1.92 -6.24 4.45
N PHE A 79 0.98 -5.32 4.65
CA PHE A 79 1.22 -4.06 5.35
C PHE A 79 1.63 -4.30 6.81
N ASN A 80 0.96 -5.20 7.52
CA ASN A 80 1.35 -5.56 8.89
C ASN A 80 2.78 -6.09 8.97
N LYS A 81 3.21 -6.91 8.00
CA LYS A 81 4.60 -7.39 7.94
C LYS A 81 5.59 -6.24 7.73
N ILE A 82 5.28 -5.29 6.84
CA ILE A 82 6.11 -4.11 6.60
C ILE A 82 6.17 -3.23 7.84
N LEU A 83 5.02 -2.93 8.47
CA LEU A 83 4.93 -2.10 9.66
C LEU A 83 5.71 -2.69 10.83
N LYS A 84 5.59 -4.00 11.09
CA LYS A 84 6.38 -4.68 12.13
C LYS A 84 7.89 -4.52 11.90
N LYS A 85 8.35 -4.68 10.66
CA LYS A 85 9.76 -4.46 10.29
C LYS A 85 10.21 -3.02 10.56
N TYR A 86 9.40 -2.04 10.20
CA TYR A 86 9.70 -0.62 10.43
C TYR A 86 9.72 -0.25 11.90
N GLN A 87 8.74 -0.69 12.67
CA GLN A 87 8.68 -0.41 14.11
C GLN A 87 9.87 -1.03 14.86
N MET A 88 10.27 -2.24 14.46
CA MET A 88 11.47 -2.89 14.98
C MET A 88 12.74 -2.09 14.66
N TRP A 89 12.88 -1.61 13.42
CA TRP A 89 14.01 -0.78 13.00
C TRP A 89 14.09 0.54 13.80
N ILE A 90 12.96 1.24 13.96
CA ILE A 90 12.88 2.48 14.74
C ILE A 90 13.29 2.24 16.21
N SER A 91 12.83 1.14 16.81
CA SER A 91 13.17 0.77 18.19
C SER A 91 14.68 0.53 18.37
N LEU A 92 15.31 -0.19 17.43
CA LEU A 92 16.76 -0.45 17.44
C LEU A 92 17.59 0.83 17.29
N SER A 93 17.22 1.71 16.35
CA SER A 93 17.93 2.99 16.15
C SER A 93 17.86 3.90 17.38
N ARG A 94 16.72 3.92 18.09
CA ARG A 94 16.59 4.68 19.35
C ARG A 94 17.49 4.12 20.45
N ARG A 95 17.58 2.80 20.59
CA ARG A 95 18.45 2.17 21.59
C ARG A 95 19.93 2.50 21.36
N GLN A 96 20.39 2.50 20.12
CA GLN A 96 21.78 2.86 19.78
C GLN A 96 22.10 4.34 20.04
N ALA A 97 21.13 5.23 19.88
CA ALA A 97 21.29 6.66 20.15
C ALA A 97 21.33 6.99 21.66
N LEU A 98 20.75 6.14 22.52
CA LEU A 98 20.79 6.29 23.98
C LEU A 98 22.06 5.72 24.63
N LEU A 99 22.85 4.94 23.88
CA LEU A 99 24.09 4.32 24.35
C LEU A 99 25.35 5.12 23.95
N LYS A 100 25.17 6.29 23.32
CA LYS A 100 26.22 7.26 23.02
C LYS A 100 26.01 8.50 23.87
#